data_AF-X1MB69-F1
#
_entry.id   AF-X1MB69-F1
#
_cell.length_a   1.000
_cell.length_b   1.000
_cell.length_c   1.000
_cell.angle_alpha   90.00
_cell.angle_beta   90.00
_cell.angle_gamma   90.00
#
_symmetry.space_group_name_H-M   'P 1'
#
loop_
_entity.id
_entity.type
_entity.pdbx_description
1 polymer ?
#
loop_
_entity_poly.entity_id
_entity_poly.type
_entity_poly.pdbx_seq_one_letter_code
_entity_poly.pdbx_strand_id
1 'polypeptide(L)' 'MNSDTIVIMGNGPSLKDVDFDMLNGFDTFGLNAAYRAYERMDWWPKYHGCFDYIVTESHKENYIN' A
#
# COMPACT_ATOMS: atom_id res chain seq x y z
N MET A 1 26.89 -7.67 -1.57
CA MET A 1 25.94 -7.36 -0.47
C MET A 1 24.63 -6.98 -1.14
N ASN A 2 23.66 -7.90 -1.20
CA ASN A 2 22.28 -7.50 -1.53
C ASN A 2 21.70 -6.92 -0.26
N SER A 3 21.63 -5.60 -0.18
CA SER A 3 20.76 -4.94 0.79
C SER A 3 19.38 -4.92 0.15
N ASP A 4 18.56 -5.91 0.46
CA ASP A 4 17.17 -5.92 0.00
C ASP A 4 16.50 -4.64 0.53
N THR A 5 16.11 -3.76 -0.40
CA THR A 5 15.53 -2.45 -0.09
C THR A 5 14.01 -2.55 -0.19
N ILE A 6 13.32 -2.07 0.84
CA ILE A 6 11.86 -2.02 0.89
C ILE A 6 11.37 -0.58 0.98
N VAL A 7 10.35 -0.24 0.21
CA VAL A 7 9.73 1.08 0.17
C VAL A 7 8.37 1.01 0.84
N ILE A 8 8.20 1.75 1.95
CA ILE A 8 6.97 1.80 2.71
C ILE A 8 6.26 3.12 2.43
N MET A 9 5.05 3.04 1.88
CA MET A 9 4.28 4.20 1.45
C MET A 9 3.12 4.48 2.40
N GLY A 10 3.03 5.72 2.86
CA GLY A 10 1.81 6.26 3.46
C GLY A 10 0.78 6.66 2.40
N ASN A 11 -0.29 7.33 2.82
CA ASN A 11 -1.37 7.81 1.94
C ASN A 11 -1.45 9.35 1.85
N GLY A 12 -0.36 10.03 2.20
CA GLY A 12 -0.34 11.49 2.25
C GLY A 12 -0.36 12.14 0.87
N PRO A 13 -0.72 13.44 0.77
CA PRO A 13 -0.69 14.18 -0.49
C PRO A 13 0.69 14.22 -1.16
N SER A 14 1.77 13.98 -0.42
CA SER A 14 3.13 13.89 -0.96
C SER A 14 3.34 12.76 -1.97
N LEU A 15 2.44 11.76 -2.02
CA LEU A 15 2.50 10.70 -3.04
C LEU A 15 1.87 11.11 -4.38
N LYS A 16 1.18 12.25 -4.43
CA LYS A 16 0.44 12.68 -5.63
C LYS A 16 1.34 12.81 -6.86
N ASP A 17 2.57 13.30 -6.66
CA ASP A 17 3.51 13.62 -7.74
C ASP A 17 4.65 12.60 -7.83
N VAL A 18 4.53 11.45 -7.15
CA VAL A 18 5.50 10.35 -7.22
C VAL A 18 5.23 9.50 -8.45
N ASP A 19 6.27 9.23 -9.23
CA ASP A 19 6.23 8.22 -10.30
C ASP A 19 6.43 6.82 -9.70
N PHE A 20 5.38 5.99 -9.75
CA PHE A 20 5.38 4.65 -9.16
C PHE A 20 6.13 3.63 -10.02
N ASP A 21 6.38 3.91 -11.30
CA ASP A 21 7.16 3.03 -12.16
C ASP A 21 8.63 2.98 -11.73
N MET A 22 9.12 4.04 -11.07
CA MET A 22 10.45 4.05 -10.45
C MET A 22 10.62 3.03 -9.32
N LEU A 23 9.52 2.51 -8.77
CA LEU A 23 9.52 1.54 -7.69
C LEU A 23 9.54 0.09 -8.20
N ASN A 24 9.50 -0.11 -9.52
CA ASN A 24 9.59 -1.44 -10.12
C ASN A 24 10.90 -2.13 -9.74
N GLY A 25 10.80 -3.37 -9.27
CA GLY A 25 11.94 -4.16 -8.79
C GLY A 25 12.28 -3.98 -7.31
N PHE A 26 11.63 -3.05 -6.60
CA PHE A 26 11.70 -2.97 -5.14
C PHE A 26 10.54 -3.72 -4.48
N ASP A 27 10.78 -4.20 -3.26
CA ASP A 27 9.68 -4.62 -2.40
C ASP A 27 8.94 -3.37 -1.92
N THR A 28 7.62 -3.38 -2.01
CA THR A 28 6.77 -2.21 -1.71
C THR A 28 5.65 -2.56 -0.75
N PHE A 29 5.34 -1.65 0.18
CA PHE A 29 4.17 -1.73 1.06
C PHE A 29 3.21 -0.57 0.79
N GLY A 30 1.95 -0.89 0.53
CA GLY A 30 0.83 0.05 0.65
C GLY A 30 0.04 -0.21 1.94
N LEU A 31 -0.39 0.86 2.61
CA LEU A 31 -0.95 0.77 3.96
C LEU A 31 -2.41 1.24 4.06
N ASN A 32 -3.20 0.58 4.90
CA ASN A 32 -4.57 0.95 5.28
C ASN A 32 -5.46 1.22 4.05
N ALA A 33 -5.94 2.46 3.86
CA ALA A 33 -6.85 2.83 2.77
C ALA A 33 -6.19 2.98 1.38
N ALA A 34 -4.90 2.62 1.23
CA ALA A 34 -4.17 2.71 -0.04
C ALA A 34 -4.83 1.95 -1.20
N TYR A 35 -5.55 0.85 -0.91
CA TYR A 35 -6.21 0.01 -1.92
C TYR A 35 -7.21 0.75 -2.80
N ARG A 36 -7.76 1.87 -2.31
CA ARG A 36 -8.68 2.74 -3.07
C ARG A 36 -8.02 3.40 -4.29
N ALA A 37 -6.69 3.35 -4.38
CA ALA A 37 -5.94 3.92 -5.48
C ALA A 37 -5.47 2.90 -6.52
N TYR A 38 -5.32 1.62 -6.16
CA TYR A 38 -4.59 0.65 -6.98
C TYR A 38 -5.23 0.45 -8.36
N GLU A 39 -6.55 0.18 -8.40
CA GLU A 39 -7.27 0.00 -9.67
C GLU A 39 -7.27 1.26 -10.53
N ARG A 40 -7.38 2.45 -9.93
CA ARG A 40 -7.35 3.73 -10.66
C ARG A 40 -5.97 4.00 -11.27
N MET A 41 -4.92 3.54 -10.60
CA MET A 41 -3.53 3.74 -11.01
C MET A 41 -2.98 2.59 -11.85
N ASP A 42 -3.73 1.48 -11.97
CA ASP A 42 -3.26 0.21 -12.52
C ASP A 42 -1.90 -0.22 -11.93
N TRP A 43 -1.73 0.00 -10.62
CA TRP A 43 -0.48 -0.24 -9.91
C TRP A 43 -0.74 -0.81 -8.52
N TRP A 44 0.01 -1.86 -8.15
CA TRP A 44 -0.13 -2.54 -6.86
C TRP A 44 1.21 -2.66 -6.14
N PRO A 45 1.24 -2.42 -4.81
CA PRO A 45 2.41 -2.74 -4.03
C PRO A 45 2.57 -4.26 -3.90
N LYS A 46 3.80 -4.72 -3.66
CA LYS A 46 4.07 -6.14 -3.43
C LYS A 46 3.34 -6.67 -2.20
N TYR A 47 3.24 -5.84 -1.16
CA TYR A 47 2.54 -6.16 0.07
C TYR A 47 1.51 -5.08 0.40
N HIS A 48 0.37 -5.50 0.93
CA HIS A 48 -0.64 -4.61 1.50
C HIS A 48 -0.78 -4.90 2.99
N GLY A 49 -0.77 -3.86 3.82
CA GLY A 49 -0.94 -4.00 5.27
C GLY A 49 -2.02 -3.05 5.80
N CYS A 50 -3.05 -3.59 6.43
CA CYS A 50 -4.06 -2.81 7.15
C CYS A 50 -3.84 -2.98 8.66
N PHE A 51 -3.42 -1.90 9.33
CA PHE A 51 -3.02 -1.93 10.74
C PHE A 51 -3.81 -0.96 11.62
N ASP A 52 -4.89 -0.39 11.08
CA ASP A 52 -5.78 0.47 11.85
C ASP A 52 -6.82 -0.40 12.56
N TYR A 53 -6.71 -0.55 13.88
CA TYR A 53 -7.64 -1.35 14.68
C TYR A 53 -9.08 -0.82 14.65
N ILE A 54 -9.29 0.47 14.37
CA ILE A 54 -10.64 1.04 14.19
C ILE A 54 -11.17 0.70 12.78
N VAL A 55 -10.32 0.65 11.75
CA VAL A 55 -10.70 0.20 10.39
C VAL A 55 -10.89 -1.32 10.34
N THR A 56 -10.02 -2.09 10.98
CA THR A 56 -10.17 -3.54 11.10
C THR A 56 -11.48 -3.88 11.82
N GLU A 57 -11.84 -3.14 12.86
CA GLU A 57 -13.10 -3.36 13.57
C GLU A 57 -14.32 -2.81 12.81
N SER A 58 -14.21 -1.70 12.07
CA SER A 58 -15.31 -1.16 11.27
C SER A 58 -15.59 -1.94 9.98
N HIS A 59 -14.63 -2.71 9.49
CA HIS A 59 -14.76 -3.54 8.28
C HIS A 59 -14.72 -5.05 8.55
N LYS A 60 -14.71 -5.46 9.82
CA LYS A 60 -14.55 -6.83 10.30
C LYS A 60 -15.38 -7.88 9.55
N GLU A 61 -16.64 -7.58 9.25
CA GLU A 61 -17.55 -8.49 8.55
C GLU A 61 -17.13 -8.81 7.11
N ASN A 62 -16.32 -7.96 6.46
CA ASN A 62 -15.84 -8.18 5.09
C ASN A 62 -14.61 -9.08 5.01
N TYR A 63 -13.99 -9.42 6.15
CA TYR A 63 -12.75 -10.18 6.22
C TYR A 63 -12.92 -11.61 6.75
N ILE A 64 -14.09 -11.96 7.32
CA ILE A 64 -14.32 -13.24 8.02
C ILE A 64 -15.25 -14.18 7.22
N ASN A 65 -15.19 -14.14 5.88
CA ASN A 65 -15.76 -15.22 5.07
C ASN A 65 -14.70 -16.27 4.75
#